data_AF-A0A6J4CXM1-F1
#
_entry.id   AF-A0A6J4CXM1-F1
#
_cell.length_a   1.000
_cell.length_b   1.000
_cell.length_c   1.000
_cell.angle_alpha   90.00
_cell.angle_beta   90.00
_cell.angle_gamma   90.00
#
_symmetry.space_group_name_H-M   'P 1'
#
loop_
_entity.id
_entity.type
_entity.pdbx_description
1 polymer ?
#
loop_
_entity_poly.entity_id
_entity_poly.type
_entity_poly.pdbx_seq_one_letter_code
_entity_poly.pdbx_strand_id
1 'polypeptide(L)'
;MGILDSFEELLALDWQEVRVGDLFEVESSNKILHANQLKEIIDIPKEGYYPYVVRSARNNGIRGFIKEDTAYLNPGNSLSFAMDTFSVFYQERPYFTGNNVKILVPKFDLDRYKGLFIATTLQKSIAHLGWGTNCTINDIETMCFSLPHTSTNKIAFEAMEAFIREIQAERLREIQAYLKVTGLENTTLTKERRKRPFSFLQITLIPEGGGIILLLSA
;
A
#
# COMPACT_ATOMS: atom_id res chain seq x y z
N MET A 1 0.14 8.21 -27.54
CA MET A 1 0.20 7.83 -26.12
C MET A 1 1.31 6.81 -26.07
N GLY A 2 2.53 7.30 -25.82
CA GLY A 2 3.75 6.50 -25.93
C GLY A 2 3.78 5.46 -24.83
N ILE A 3 4.38 4.31 -25.12
CA ILE A 3 4.77 3.36 -24.09
C ILE A 3 5.62 4.14 -23.06
N LEU A 4 5.40 3.89 -21.78
CA LEU A 4 6.21 4.49 -20.71
C LEU A 4 7.67 4.06 -20.93
N ASP A 5 8.57 4.99 -21.23
CA ASP A 5 9.97 4.66 -21.56
C ASP A 5 10.60 3.86 -20.40
N SER A 6 10.26 4.21 -19.15
CA SER A 6 10.73 3.47 -17.97
C SER A 6 10.20 2.02 -17.90
N PHE A 7 9.07 1.73 -18.55
CA PHE A 7 8.54 0.36 -18.62
C PHE A 7 9.35 -0.50 -19.57
N GLU A 8 9.74 0.02 -20.74
CA GLU A 8 10.61 -0.71 -21.67
C GLU A 8 11.98 -0.98 -21.06
N GLU A 9 12.56 0.04 -20.40
CA GLU A 9 13.82 -0.10 -19.67
C GLU A 9 13.73 -1.16 -18.56
N LEU A 10 12.64 -1.15 -17.78
CA LEU A 10 12.40 -2.12 -16.71
C LEU A 10 12.25 -3.55 -17.27
N LEU A 11 11.54 -3.72 -18.38
CA LEU A 11 11.34 -5.03 -19.01
C LEU A 11 12.61 -5.59 -19.64
N ALA A 12 13.54 -4.72 -20.06
CA ALA A 12 14.82 -5.13 -20.64
C ALA A 12 15.84 -5.61 -19.59
N LEU A 13 15.56 -5.43 -18.29
CA LEU A 13 16.40 -5.93 -17.21
C LEU A 13 16.27 -7.45 -17.05
N ASP A 14 17.21 -8.03 -16.31
CA ASP A 14 17.16 -9.44 -15.95
C ASP A 14 16.17 -9.65 -14.79
N TRP A 15 15.27 -10.62 -14.90
CA TRP A 15 14.24 -10.88 -13.89
C TRP A 15 14.57 -12.18 -13.16
N GLN A 16 14.84 -12.08 -11.87
CA GLN A 16 15.27 -13.21 -11.04
C GLN A 16 14.29 -13.48 -9.92
N GLU A 17 14.22 -14.74 -9.51
CA GLU A 17 13.44 -15.16 -8.37
C GLU A 17 14.14 -14.75 -7.06
N VAL A 18 13.36 -14.16 -6.15
CA VAL A 18 13.78 -13.79 -4.80
C VAL A 18 12.80 -14.36 -3.79
N ARG A 19 13.28 -14.65 -2.57
CA ARG A 19 12.43 -15.12 -1.47
C ARG A 19 12.04 -13.98 -0.56
N VAL A 20 10.83 -14.02 -0.02
CA VAL A 20 10.37 -13.03 0.97
C VAL A 20 11.31 -12.97 2.17
N GLY A 21 11.73 -14.12 2.70
CA GLY A 21 12.64 -14.19 3.85
C GLY A 21 14.04 -13.62 3.59
N ASP A 22 14.46 -13.48 2.34
CA ASP A 22 15.75 -12.84 2.01
C ASP A 22 15.64 -11.30 2.09
N LEU A 23 14.45 -10.75 1.83
CA LEU A 23 14.19 -9.32 1.76
C LEU A 23 13.53 -8.74 3.03
N PHE A 24 12.79 -9.57 3.76
CA PHE A 24 11.99 -9.15 4.90
C PHE A 24 12.18 -10.08 6.10
N GLU A 25 12.06 -9.51 7.29
CA GLU A 25 11.77 -10.26 8.52
C GLU A 25 10.25 -10.36 8.69
N VAL A 26 9.75 -11.57 8.94
CA VAL A 26 8.30 -11.84 9.02
C VAL A 26 7.87 -11.87 10.48
N GLU A 27 7.35 -10.76 10.95
CA GLU A 27 6.96 -10.58 12.35
C GLU A 27 5.46 -10.79 12.56
N SER A 28 5.11 -11.20 13.79
CA SER A 28 3.75 -11.07 14.28
C SER A 28 3.46 -9.64 14.68
N SER A 29 2.20 -9.22 14.64
CA SER A 29 1.87 -7.87 15.08
C SER A 29 2.22 -7.64 16.55
N ASN A 30 2.70 -6.43 16.84
CA ASN A 30 3.01 -5.97 18.20
C ASN A 30 1.83 -6.13 19.16
N LYS A 31 0.58 -6.00 18.66
CA LYS A 31 -0.64 -6.36 19.40
C LYS A 31 -1.78 -6.65 18.45
N ILE A 32 -2.50 -7.73 18.72
CA ILE A 32 -3.76 -8.03 18.04
C ILE A 32 -4.87 -7.20 18.71
N LEU A 33 -5.49 -6.30 17.94
CA LEU A 33 -6.63 -5.52 18.38
C LEU A 33 -7.89 -6.01 17.68
N HIS A 34 -8.81 -6.63 18.42
CA HIS A 34 -10.05 -7.12 17.85
C HIS A 34 -11.05 -5.98 17.67
N ALA A 35 -11.69 -5.90 16.50
CA ALA A 35 -12.55 -4.78 16.16
C ALA A 35 -13.75 -4.58 17.10
N ASN A 36 -14.26 -5.65 17.73
CA ASN A 36 -15.35 -5.59 18.71
C ASN A 36 -14.91 -5.07 20.10
N GLN A 37 -13.60 -4.92 20.33
CA GLN A 37 -13.03 -4.39 21.57
C GLN A 37 -12.60 -2.92 21.42
N LEU A 38 -12.57 -2.40 20.20
CA LEU A 38 -12.19 -1.03 19.91
C LEU A 38 -13.34 -0.08 20.23
N LYS A 39 -13.03 0.99 20.96
CA LYS A 39 -14.02 2.01 21.35
C LYS A 39 -14.61 2.74 20.15
N GLU A 40 -13.78 2.99 19.15
CA GLU A 40 -14.13 3.77 17.97
C GLU A 40 -13.22 3.36 16.80
N ILE A 41 -13.81 3.28 15.61
CA ILE A 41 -13.09 3.20 14.33
C ILE A 41 -13.67 4.30 13.46
N ILE A 42 -12.84 5.26 13.06
CA ILE A 42 -13.27 6.39 12.21
C ILE A 42 -12.80 6.19 10.78
N ASP A 43 -13.62 6.57 9.80
CA ASP A 43 -13.25 6.46 8.38
C ASP A 43 -12.31 7.59 7.93
N ILE A 44 -12.36 8.73 8.62
CA ILE A 44 -11.61 9.92 8.27
C ILE A 44 -10.43 10.03 9.24
N PRO A 45 -9.18 10.08 8.73
CA PRO A 45 -8.05 10.19 9.62
C PRO A 45 -8.08 11.50 10.42
N LYS A 46 -7.58 11.41 11.64
CA LYS A 46 -7.58 12.46 12.67
C LYS A 46 -6.26 12.43 13.40
N GLU A 47 -5.83 13.58 13.93
CA GLU A 47 -4.61 13.66 14.72
C GLU A 47 -4.66 12.69 15.91
N GLY A 48 -3.57 11.93 16.09
CA GLY A 48 -3.46 10.87 17.10
C GLY A 48 -4.21 9.58 16.76
N TYR A 49 -4.80 9.45 15.56
CA TYR A 49 -5.35 8.20 15.06
C TYR A 49 -4.44 7.62 13.97
N TYR A 50 -4.27 6.31 14.00
CA TYR A 50 -3.40 5.57 13.08
C TYR A 50 -4.21 4.58 12.27
N PRO A 51 -3.74 4.18 11.07
CA PRO A 51 -4.40 3.16 10.27
C PRO A 51 -4.62 1.88 11.08
N TYR A 52 -5.81 1.30 10.96
CA TYR A 52 -6.14 0.00 11.49
C TYR A 52 -6.25 -1.00 10.34
N VAL A 53 -5.19 -1.78 10.17
CA VAL A 53 -5.04 -2.73 9.08
C VAL A 53 -5.59 -4.09 9.50
N VAL A 54 -6.47 -4.64 8.68
CA VAL A 54 -7.09 -5.94 8.92
C VAL A 54 -6.93 -6.83 7.69
N ARG A 55 -7.43 -8.05 7.81
CA ARG A 55 -7.49 -9.09 6.77
C ARG A 55 -8.54 -8.79 5.68
N SER A 56 -8.48 -7.58 5.12
CA SER A 56 -9.30 -7.10 4.01
C SER A 56 -8.44 -7.04 2.75
N ALA A 57 -8.96 -7.56 1.63
CA ALA A 57 -8.35 -7.41 0.31
C ALA A 57 -8.61 -6.04 -0.35
N ARG A 58 -9.26 -5.11 0.38
CA ARG A 58 -9.67 -3.79 -0.11
C ARG A 58 -9.01 -2.68 0.69
N ASN A 59 -8.92 -1.51 0.07
CA ASN A 59 -8.50 -0.26 0.70
C ASN A 59 -7.16 -0.36 1.45
N ASN A 60 -6.16 -1.00 0.83
CA ASN A 60 -4.84 -1.20 1.44
C ASN A 60 -4.88 -1.97 2.78
N GLY A 61 -5.91 -2.79 2.99
CA GLY A 61 -6.18 -3.47 4.26
C GLY A 61 -6.72 -2.54 5.36
N ILE A 62 -6.81 -1.23 5.13
CA ILE A 62 -7.22 -0.24 6.12
C ILE A 62 -8.74 -0.28 6.29
N ARG A 63 -9.20 -0.71 7.46
CA ARG A 63 -10.61 -0.67 7.84
C ARG A 63 -11.06 0.73 8.26
N GLY A 64 -10.13 1.51 8.79
CA GLY A 64 -10.35 2.87 9.29
C GLY A 64 -9.16 3.29 10.14
N PHE A 65 -9.36 4.27 11.01
CA PHE A 65 -8.33 4.81 11.88
C PHE A 65 -8.76 4.70 13.34
N ILE A 66 -7.81 4.38 14.22
CA ILE A 66 -8.06 4.15 15.64
C ILE A 66 -7.01 4.86 16.49
N LYS A 67 -7.37 5.15 17.74
CA LYS A 67 -6.47 5.72 18.73
C LYS A 67 -6.26 4.73 19.86
N GLU A 68 -5.06 4.16 19.91
CA GLU A 68 -4.61 3.22 20.93
C GLU A 68 -3.19 3.59 21.37
N ASP A 69 -2.64 2.86 22.35
CA ASP A 69 -1.27 3.07 22.82
C ASP A 69 -0.26 2.87 21.68
N THR A 70 0.52 3.92 21.41
CA THR A 70 1.50 3.96 20.32
C THR A 70 2.62 2.94 20.49
N ALA A 71 2.84 2.39 21.69
CA ALA A 71 3.77 1.29 21.92
C ALA A 71 3.40 0.02 21.15
N TYR A 72 2.15 -0.11 20.70
CA TYR A 72 1.68 -1.26 19.92
C TYR A 72 1.62 -1.00 18.41
N LEU A 73 2.13 0.14 17.94
CA LEU A 73 2.22 0.40 16.50
C LEU A 73 3.24 -0.54 15.86
N ASN A 74 2.87 -1.11 14.72
CA ASN A 74 3.79 -1.78 13.81
C ASN A 74 4.51 -0.70 12.98
N PRO A 75 5.75 -0.95 12.53
CA PRO A 75 6.54 0.04 11.82
C PRO A 75 5.89 0.43 10.48
N GLY A 76 5.92 1.72 10.16
CA GLY A 76 5.68 2.19 8.79
C GLY A 76 6.83 1.78 7.87
N ASN A 77 6.70 2.05 6.57
CA ASN A 77 7.61 1.51 5.55
C ASN A 77 7.79 0.00 5.66
N SER A 78 6.68 -0.72 5.89
CA SER A 78 6.64 -2.19 5.92
C SER A 78 5.51 -2.70 5.03
N LEU A 79 5.46 -4.01 4.79
CA LEU A 79 4.29 -4.63 4.16
C LEU A 79 3.41 -5.33 5.21
N SER A 80 2.10 -5.14 5.13
CA SER A 80 1.14 -5.95 5.86
C SER A 80 0.71 -7.14 5.00
N PHE A 81 0.77 -8.35 5.57
CA PHE A 81 0.33 -9.59 4.93
C PHE A 81 -0.88 -10.16 5.66
N ALA A 82 -2.05 -10.10 5.02
CA ALA A 82 -3.29 -10.68 5.54
C ALA A 82 -3.33 -12.19 5.23
N MET A 83 -3.15 -13.03 6.24
CA MET A 83 -2.94 -14.47 6.02
C MET A 83 -4.16 -15.21 5.46
N ASP A 84 -5.38 -14.81 5.83
CA ASP A 84 -6.59 -15.50 5.35
C ASP A 84 -6.98 -15.11 3.92
N THR A 85 -6.69 -13.86 3.52
CA THR A 85 -7.07 -13.32 2.21
C THR A 85 -5.89 -13.25 1.24
N PHE A 86 -4.69 -13.66 1.68
CA PHE A 86 -3.42 -13.55 0.95
C PHE A 86 -3.24 -12.17 0.30
N SER A 87 -3.56 -11.13 1.07
CA SER A 87 -3.50 -9.74 0.62
C SER A 87 -2.26 -9.06 1.16
N VAL A 88 -1.47 -8.46 0.27
CA VAL A 88 -0.21 -7.78 0.59
C VAL A 88 -0.34 -6.30 0.27
N PHE A 89 -0.04 -5.47 1.26
CA PHE A 89 -0.18 -4.02 1.14
C PHE A 89 1.01 -3.31 1.76
N TYR A 90 1.49 -2.27 1.07
CA TYR A 90 2.51 -1.38 1.61
C TYR A 90 1.87 -0.38 2.59
N GLN A 91 2.46 -0.27 3.78
CA GLN A 91 2.03 0.67 4.82
C GLN A 91 3.11 1.74 5.02
N GLU A 92 2.88 2.93 4.48
CA GLU A 92 3.84 4.05 4.57
C GLU A 92 4.02 4.57 6.00
N ARG A 93 2.96 4.53 6.80
CA ARG A 93 2.93 5.08 8.16
C ARG A 93 2.78 3.96 9.19
N PRO A 94 3.24 4.16 10.44
CA PRO A 94 2.97 3.23 11.53
C PRO A 94 1.48 2.94 11.68
N TYR A 95 1.15 1.69 12.02
CA TYR A 95 -0.24 1.22 11.99
C TYR A 95 -0.51 0.14 13.04
N PHE A 96 -1.78 -0.01 13.40
CA PHE A 96 -2.27 -1.10 14.23
C PHE A 96 -2.81 -2.22 13.38
N THR A 97 -2.90 -3.45 13.92
CA THR A 97 -3.52 -4.56 13.20
C THR A 97 -4.59 -5.33 13.97
N GLY A 98 -5.48 -5.95 13.21
CA GLY A 98 -6.37 -7.00 13.70
C GLY A 98 -5.69 -8.37 13.76
N ASN A 99 -6.49 -9.42 13.94
CA ASN A 99 -5.96 -10.79 13.93
C ASN A 99 -5.51 -11.23 12.53
N ASN A 100 -4.60 -12.21 12.50
CA ASN A 100 -4.09 -12.86 11.29
C ASN A 100 -3.47 -11.93 10.24
N VAL A 101 -2.84 -10.84 10.69
CA VAL A 101 -1.97 -9.99 9.87
C VAL A 101 -0.52 -10.20 10.33
N LYS A 102 0.39 -10.40 9.38
CA LYS A 102 1.84 -10.41 9.60
C LYS A 102 2.48 -9.16 9.03
N ILE A 103 3.63 -8.81 9.58
CA ILE A 103 4.38 -7.61 9.21
C ILE A 103 5.66 -8.06 8.52
N LEU A 104 5.85 -7.66 7.27
CA LEU A 104 7.10 -7.87 6.55
C LEU A 104 7.95 -6.62 6.74
N VAL A 105 8.88 -6.68 7.69
CA VAL A 105 9.81 -5.60 8.01
C VAL A 105 11.01 -5.69 7.06
N PRO A 106 11.29 -4.64 6.26
CA PRO A 106 12.33 -4.73 5.23
C PRO A 106 13.73 -4.79 5.83
N LYS A 107 14.60 -5.62 5.25
CA LYS A 107 16.04 -5.72 5.58
C LYS A 107 16.89 -4.70 4.79
N PHE A 108 16.24 -3.75 4.14
CA PHE A 108 16.79 -2.72 3.28
C PHE A 108 15.95 -1.43 3.41
N ASP A 109 16.43 -0.33 2.86
CA ASP A 109 15.70 0.93 2.89
C ASP A 109 14.48 0.89 1.96
N LEU A 110 13.30 0.69 2.56
CA LEU A 110 12.03 0.70 1.85
C LEU A 110 11.41 2.10 1.87
N ASP A 111 11.05 2.59 0.70
CA ASP A 111 10.21 3.77 0.54
C ASP A 111 8.89 3.44 -0.16
N ARG A 112 8.10 4.48 -0.41
CA ARG A 112 6.80 4.38 -1.07
C ARG A 112 6.86 3.70 -2.43
N TYR A 113 7.83 4.04 -3.27
CA TYR A 113 7.89 3.58 -4.64
C TYR A 113 8.36 2.13 -4.70
N LYS A 114 9.42 1.80 -3.96
CA LYS A 114 9.89 0.42 -3.78
C LYS A 114 8.80 -0.45 -3.17
N GLY A 115 8.15 0.03 -2.11
CA GLY A 115 7.09 -0.66 -1.39
C GLY A 115 5.88 -0.97 -2.27
N LEU A 116 5.40 -0.01 -3.05
CA LEU A 116 4.29 -0.21 -3.98
C LEU A 116 4.63 -1.24 -5.06
N PHE A 117 5.83 -1.18 -5.63
CA PHE A 117 6.27 -2.15 -6.63
C PHE A 117 6.34 -3.55 -6.05
N ILE A 118 7.08 -3.73 -4.95
CA ILE A 118 7.29 -5.03 -4.32
C ILE A 118 5.98 -5.64 -3.84
N ALA A 119 5.13 -4.85 -3.17
CA ALA A 119 3.81 -5.32 -2.74
C ALA A 119 2.97 -5.80 -3.91
N THR A 120 2.98 -5.07 -5.03
CA THR A 120 2.22 -5.45 -6.24
C THR A 120 2.76 -6.74 -6.87
N THR A 121 4.08 -6.88 -6.98
CA THR A 121 4.70 -8.05 -7.60
C THR A 121 4.56 -9.30 -6.72
N LEU A 122 4.72 -9.15 -5.40
CA LEU A 122 4.45 -10.22 -4.43
C LEU A 122 2.96 -10.61 -4.42
N GLN A 123 2.05 -9.62 -4.41
CA GLN A 123 0.61 -9.89 -4.50
C GLN A 123 0.26 -10.70 -5.76
N LYS A 124 0.90 -10.38 -6.89
CA LYS A 124 0.70 -11.09 -8.16
C LYS A 124 1.20 -12.53 -8.10
N SER A 125 2.35 -12.79 -7.48
CA SER A 125 2.89 -14.16 -7.39
C SER A 125 1.99 -15.09 -6.56
N ILE A 126 1.33 -14.53 -5.53
CA ILE A 126 0.45 -15.29 -4.62
C ILE A 126 -1.04 -15.19 -4.96
N ALA A 127 -1.42 -14.57 -6.09
CA ALA A 127 -2.83 -14.32 -6.43
C ALA A 127 -3.70 -15.59 -6.60
N HIS A 128 -3.06 -16.75 -6.73
CA HIS A 128 -3.73 -18.05 -6.80
C HIS A 128 -4.08 -18.63 -5.41
N LEU A 129 -3.54 -18.05 -4.33
CA LEU A 129 -3.85 -18.42 -2.95
C LEU A 129 -5.10 -17.67 -2.46
N GLY A 130 -5.84 -18.27 -1.53
CA GLY A 130 -7.07 -17.69 -1.04
C GLY A 130 -7.64 -18.42 0.17
N TRP A 131 -8.93 -18.18 0.41
CA TRP A 131 -9.64 -18.74 1.55
C TRP A 131 -9.54 -20.27 1.61
N GLY A 132 -9.22 -20.79 2.80
CA GLY A 132 -9.07 -22.22 3.06
C GLY A 132 -7.63 -22.74 2.92
N THR A 133 -6.70 -21.93 2.40
CA THR A 133 -5.27 -22.23 2.45
C THR A 133 -4.71 -21.85 3.81
N ASN A 134 -4.18 -22.82 4.54
CA ASN A 134 -3.42 -22.54 5.76
C ASN A 134 -2.06 -21.95 5.38
N CYS A 135 -1.63 -20.92 6.12
CA CYS A 135 -0.35 -20.26 5.91
C CYS A 135 0.34 -20.02 7.25
N THR A 136 1.56 -20.48 7.36
CA THR A 136 2.46 -20.27 8.51
C THR A 136 3.46 -19.15 8.19
N ILE A 137 4.17 -18.68 9.21
CA ILE A 137 5.26 -17.69 9.01
C ILE A 137 6.34 -18.26 8.08
N ASN A 138 6.73 -19.53 8.26
CA ASN A 138 7.71 -20.20 7.40
C ASN A 138 7.22 -20.29 5.94
N ASP A 139 5.92 -20.52 5.72
CA ASP A 139 5.36 -20.49 4.36
C ASP A 139 5.53 -19.10 3.75
N ILE A 140 5.27 -18.02 4.50
CA ILE A 140 5.48 -16.64 4.02
C ILE A 140 6.95 -16.40 3.69
N GLU A 141 7.88 -16.77 4.58
CA GLU A 141 9.33 -16.58 4.37
C GLU A 141 9.86 -17.34 3.15
N THR A 142 9.25 -18.48 2.81
CA THR A 142 9.64 -19.31 1.66
C THR A 142 8.96 -18.89 0.35
N MET A 143 7.98 -17.99 0.38
CA MET A 143 7.34 -17.50 -0.84
C MET A 143 8.36 -16.83 -1.77
N CYS A 144 8.30 -17.23 -3.03
CA CYS A 144 9.12 -16.67 -4.10
C CYS A 144 8.32 -15.68 -4.95
N PHE A 145 9.00 -14.67 -5.46
CA PHE A 145 8.48 -13.75 -6.47
C PHE A 145 9.63 -13.21 -7.32
N SER A 146 9.31 -12.63 -8.48
CA SER A 146 10.34 -12.16 -9.40
C SER A 146 10.58 -10.66 -9.24
N LEU A 147 11.85 -10.24 -9.21
CA LEU A 147 12.24 -8.82 -9.22
C LEU A 147 13.31 -8.55 -10.30
N PRO A 148 13.34 -7.33 -10.86
CA PRO A 148 14.34 -6.93 -11.83
C PRO A 148 15.70 -6.76 -11.14
N HIS A 149 16.75 -7.17 -11.83
CA HIS A 149 18.14 -7.09 -11.41
C HIS A 149 18.97 -6.34 -12.46
N THR A 150 19.94 -5.57 -11.96
CA THR A 150 20.96 -4.92 -12.77
C THR A 150 21.96 -5.95 -13.31
N SER A 151 22.77 -5.54 -14.28
CA SER A 151 23.89 -6.35 -14.79
C SER A 151 24.92 -6.75 -13.72
N THR A 152 24.91 -6.09 -12.56
CA THR A 152 25.75 -6.43 -11.39
C THR A 152 25.09 -7.42 -10.42
N ASN A 153 23.96 -8.03 -10.81
CA ASN A 153 23.20 -8.98 -10.01
C ASN A 153 22.63 -8.39 -8.70
N LYS A 154 22.37 -7.08 -8.69
CA LYS A 154 21.67 -6.38 -7.60
C LYS A 154 20.25 -6.05 -8.03
N ILE A 155 19.30 -6.12 -7.10
CA ILE A 155 17.91 -5.69 -7.35
C ILE A 155 17.92 -4.24 -7.87
N ALA A 156 17.26 -4.00 -8.99
CA ALA A 156 17.22 -2.72 -9.69
C ALA A 156 16.18 -1.78 -9.08
N PHE A 157 16.38 -1.38 -7.83
CA PHE A 157 15.45 -0.52 -7.11
C PHE A 157 15.18 0.81 -7.83
N GLU A 158 16.21 1.42 -8.41
CA GLU A 158 16.10 2.69 -9.13
C GLU A 158 15.16 2.58 -10.34
N ALA A 159 15.22 1.47 -11.08
CA ALA A 159 14.33 1.22 -12.21
C ALA A 159 12.88 1.00 -11.74
N MET A 160 12.69 0.25 -10.65
CA MET A 160 11.36 0.07 -10.03
C MET A 160 10.76 1.42 -9.61
N GLU A 161 11.56 2.30 -8.99
CA GLU A 161 11.11 3.63 -8.60
C GLU A 161 10.73 4.50 -9.80
N ALA A 162 11.61 4.57 -10.82
CA ALA A 162 11.37 5.34 -12.03
C ALA A 162 10.05 4.96 -12.68
N PHE A 163 9.79 3.66 -12.78
CA PHE A 163 8.53 3.13 -13.32
C PHE A 163 7.29 3.53 -12.51
N ILE A 164 7.31 3.36 -11.19
CA ILE A 164 6.16 3.76 -10.35
C ILE A 164 5.93 5.27 -10.42
N ARG A 165 6.99 6.07 -10.44
CA ARG A 165 6.90 7.54 -10.56
C ARG A 165 6.30 7.95 -11.89
N GLU A 166 6.72 7.33 -13.00
CA GLU A 166 6.21 7.67 -14.32
C GLU A 166 4.71 7.35 -14.45
N ILE A 167 4.29 6.15 -14.00
CA ILE A 167 2.86 5.77 -13.96
C ILE A 167 2.05 6.76 -13.12
N GLN A 168 2.54 7.12 -11.93
CA GLN A 168 1.82 8.05 -11.07
C GLN A 168 1.70 9.43 -11.71
N ALA A 169 2.74 9.92 -12.36
CA ALA A 169 2.72 11.18 -13.09
C ALA A 169 1.77 11.15 -14.30
N GLU A 170 1.72 10.04 -15.04
CA GLU A 170 0.75 9.84 -16.12
C GLU A 170 -0.69 9.85 -15.60
N ARG A 171 -1.01 9.05 -14.58
CA ARG A 171 -2.35 9.00 -13.99
C ARG A 171 -2.78 10.34 -13.41
N LEU A 172 -1.85 11.08 -12.79
CA LEU A 172 -2.12 12.42 -12.31
C LEU A 172 -2.50 13.37 -13.45
N ARG A 173 -1.76 13.35 -14.57
CA ARG A 173 -2.06 14.17 -15.75
C ARG A 173 -3.42 13.84 -16.35
N GLU A 174 -3.78 12.56 -16.45
CA GLU A 174 -5.09 12.12 -16.93
C GLU A 174 -6.24 12.63 -16.04
N ILE A 175 -6.09 12.49 -14.73
CA ILE A 175 -7.09 12.97 -13.76
C ILE A 175 -7.24 14.49 -13.86
N GLN A 176 -6.13 15.23 -13.95
CA GLN A 176 -6.16 16.68 -14.11
C GLN A 176 -6.84 17.10 -15.41
N ALA A 177 -6.56 16.42 -16.53
CA ALA A 177 -7.21 16.67 -17.80
C ALA A 177 -8.72 16.37 -17.75
N TYR A 178 -9.12 15.28 -17.08
CA TYR A 178 -10.52 14.95 -16.88
C TYR A 178 -11.26 16.03 -16.06
N LEU A 179 -10.65 16.47 -14.95
CA LEU A 179 -11.22 17.54 -14.11
C LEU A 179 -11.36 18.86 -14.87
N LYS A 180 -10.41 19.15 -15.75
CA LYS A 180 -10.46 20.29 -16.66
C LYS A 180 -11.65 20.24 -17.61
N VAL A 181 -11.79 19.14 -18.34
CA VAL A 181 -12.86 18.98 -19.33
C VAL A 181 -14.24 18.93 -18.69
N THR A 182 -14.35 18.40 -17.47
CA THR A 182 -15.60 18.34 -16.71
C THR A 182 -15.96 19.62 -15.95
N GLY A 183 -15.10 20.66 -16.00
CA GLY A 183 -15.32 21.92 -15.30
C GLY A 183 -15.20 21.81 -13.77
N LEU A 184 -14.59 20.73 -13.28
CA LEU A 184 -14.39 20.45 -11.86
C LEU A 184 -13.06 21.02 -11.31
N GLU A 185 -12.35 21.86 -12.07
CA GLU A 185 -11.07 22.46 -11.66
C GLU A 185 -11.17 23.29 -10.37
N ASN A 186 -12.34 23.89 -10.10
CA ASN A 186 -12.55 24.91 -9.06
C ASN A 186 -13.46 24.45 -7.89
N THR A 187 -13.70 23.15 -7.71
CA THR A 187 -14.39 22.68 -6.49
C THR A 187 -13.47 22.86 -5.29
N THR A 188 -13.51 24.05 -4.70
CA THR A 188 -12.94 24.31 -3.38
C THR A 188 -13.70 23.45 -2.39
N LEU A 189 -13.02 22.50 -1.76
CA LEU A 189 -13.54 21.80 -0.58
C LEU A 189 -13.96 22.86 0.44
N THR A 190 -15.26 23.07 0.58
CA THR A 190 -15.86 24.11 1.43
C THR A 190 -15.31 24.03 2.85
N LYS A 191 -15.22 25.20 3.50
CA LYS A 191 -14.40 25.56 4.68
C LYS A 191 -14.52 24.68 5.94
N GLU A 192 -15.30 23.62 5.96
CA GLU A 192 -15.36 22.66 7.08
C GLU A 192 -14.20 21.65 7.12
N ARG A 193 -13.35 21.57 6.08
CA ARG A 193 -12.32 20.52 5.94
C ARG A 193 -10.87 20.98 6.18
N ARG A 194 -10.64 22.14 6.80
CA ARG A 194 -9.32 22.78 6.93
C ARG A 194 -8.46 22.37 8.15
N LYS A 195 -8.69 21.19 8.74
CA LYS A 195 -7.82 20.60 9.78
C LYS A 195 -7.15 19.30 9.31
N ARG A 196 -6.41 19.36 8.20
CA ARG A 196 -5.86 18.16 7.55
C ARG A 196 -4.43 18.40 7.04
N PRO A 197 -3.39 17.87 7.69
CA PRO A 197 -2.14 17.54 7.03
C PRO A 197 -2.26 16.09 6.53
N PHE A 198 -2.55 15.88 5.24
CA PHE A 198 -2.55 14.54 4.65
C PHE A 198 -1.55 14.43 3.51
N SER A 199 -0.68 13.42 3.60
CA SER A 199 -0.18 12.66 2.46
C SER A 199 -1.08 11.43 2.38
N PHE A 200 -1.86 11.29 1.30
CA PHE A 200 -2.39 10.05 0.71
C PHE A 200 -3.55 10.38 -0.25
N LEU A 201 -3.47 9.83 -1.46
CA LEU A 201 -4.53 9.85 -2.45
C LEU A 201 -5.58 8.80 -2.08
N GLN A 202 -6.79 9.20 -1.70
CA GLN A 202 -7.94 8.31 -1.64
C GLN A 202 -9.04 8.87 -2.54
N ILE A 203 -9.44 8.09 -3.54
CA ILE A 203 -10.58 8.38 -4.42
C ILE A 203 -11.77 7.61 -3.84
N THR A 204 -12.72 8.30 -3.23
CA THR A 204 -13.97 7.70 -2.75
C THR A 204 -15.12 8.20 -3.61
N LEU A 205 -15.75 7.30 -4.36
CA LEU A 205 -17.01 7.55 -5.07
C LEU A 205 -18.17 7.28 -4.10
N ILE A 206 -18.96 8.30 -3.77
CA ILE A 206 -20.21 8.12 -3.02
C ILE A 206 -21.35 8.02 -4.04
N PRO A 207 -22.11 6.91 -4.08
CA PRO A 207 -23.37 6.87 -4.81
C PRO A 207 -24.40 7.66 -4.00
N GLU A 208 -25.21 8.47 -4.66
CA GLU A 208 -26.20 9.43 -4.10
C GLU A 208 -25.61 10.85 -3.95
N GLY A 209 -25.67 11.63 -5.04
CA GLY A 209 -25.46 13.08 -5.00
C GLY A 209 -24.17 13.61 -5.64
N GLY A 210 -23.94 13.31 -6.92
CA GLY A 210 -23.31 14.23 -7.89
C GLY A 210 -21.97 14.89 -7.55
N GLY A 211 -21.11 14.31 -6.72
CA GLY A 211 -19.81 14.88 -6.38
C GLY A 211 -18.72 13.83 -6.23
N ILE A 212 -17.66 13.93 -7.04
CA ILE A 212 -16.44 13.12 -6.91
C ILE A 212 -15.45 13.92 -6.04
N ILE A 213 -14.99 13.35 -4.93
CA ILE A 213 -13.94 13.95 -4.10
C ILE A 213 -12.61 13.32 -4.47
N LEU A 214 -11.73 14.11 -5.09
CA LEU A 214 -10.32 13.76 -5.31
C LEU A 214 -9.46 14.54 -4.32
N LEU A 215 -8.81 13.83 -3.39
CA LEU A 215 -7.75 14.40 -2.57
C LEU A 215 -6.42 14.16 -3.27
N LEU A 216 -5.89 15.21 -3.91
CA LEU A 216 -4.50 15.30 -4.38
C LEU A 216 -3.75 16.21 -3.42
N SER A 217 -2.65 15.72 -2.83
CA SER A 217 -1.65 16.58 -2.21
C SER A 217 -0.28 16.22 -2.75
N ALA A 218 0.44 17.25 -3.20
CA ALA A 218 1.87 17.24 -3.44
C ALA A 218 2.66 17.00 -2.14
#